data_AF-A0A818VDA1-F1
#
_entry.id   AF-A0A818VDA1-F1
#
_cell.length_a   1.000
_cell.length_b   1.000
_cell.length_c   1.000
_cell.angle_alpha   90.00
_cell.angle_beta   90.00
_cell.angle_gamma   90.00
#
_symmetry.space_group_name_H-M   'P 1'
#
loop_
_entity.id
_entity.type
_entity.pdbx_description
1 polymer ?
#
loop_
_entity_poly.entity_id
_entity_poly.type
_entity_poly.pdbx_seq_one_letter_code
_entity_poly.pdbx_strand_id
1 'polypeptide(L)'
;MEFNSIVIDVNSYQNQTFSATINSVQTNHPFELDKALPPKMTTTLSDNTANLRSHLLFHGMKAYAFKSQEDQGNPQKYNIPVTSLSQQRKREIDEALLQCIIGAGLPYSMFNHSSVIHFLKVLIPEYTPPDRHTLSSRIINEYHQYISDLKSVLPHVRPIAFASDIWKDVSAHHMIQLSLHTFTMNFEFVSLPISFHLFHEQKLSSNIQAFFEHERDRFSLNTTILAGITIDNGPDIKSAASYNILGPQFACLAHCLNLTIHHGLSLWEKPNSKK
;
A
#
# COMPACT_ATOMS: atom_id res chain seq x y z
N MET A 1 -26.87 -28.80 20.37
CA MET A 1 -27.06 -27.92 19.20
C MET A 1 -25.75 -27.92 18.46
N GLU A 2 -25.72 -28.64 17.34
CA GLU A 2 -24.55 -28.76 16.48
C GLU A 2 -24.32 -27.41 15.81
N PHE A 3 -23.17 -26.79 16.08
CA PHE A 3 -22.73 -25.57 15.42
C PHE A 3 -22.21 -25.95 14.04
N ASN A 4 -23.06 -25.77 13.03
CA ASN A 4 -22.65 -25.91 11.64
C ASN A 4 -21.52 -24.93 11.32
N SER A 5 -20.45 -25.51 10.81
CA SER A 5 -19.19 -24.94 10.36
C SER A 5 -19.35 -23.78 9.37
N ILE A 6 -19.06 -22.57 9.83
CA ILE A 6 -18.64 -21.47 8.96
C ILE A 6 -17.12 -21.46 9.01
N VAL A 7 -16.51 -22.11 8.02
CA VAL A 7 -15.09 -21.94 7.72
C VAL A 7 -14.95 -20.51 7.21
N ILE A 8 -14.40 -19.62 8.03
CA ILE A 8 -13.80 -18.40 7.49
C ILE A 8 -12.58 -18.92 6.73
N ASP A 9 -12.70 -19.10 5.41
CA ASP A 9 -11.55 -19.44 4.58
C ASP A 9 -10.67 -18.19 4.42
N VAL A 10 -9.98 -17.85 5.51
CA VAL A 10 -8.98 -16.80 5.53
C VAL A 10 -7.77 -17.21 4.70
N ASN A 11 -7.62 -18.48 4.28
CA ASN A 11 -6.49 -18.93 3.44
C ASN A 11 -6.57 -18.36 2.02
N SER A 12 -7.75 -17.96 1.53
CA SER A 12 -7.86 -17.21 0.28
C SER A 12 -7.20 -15.81 0.38
N TYR A 13 -7.12 -15.22 1.57
CA TYR A 13 -6.55 -13.90 1.82
C TYR A 13 -5.16 -13.94 2.49
N GLN A 14 -4.84 -14.94 3.32
CA GLN A 14 -3.52 -15.11 3.92
C GLN A 14 -2.47 -15.60 2.91
N ASN A 15 -2.87 -16.30 1.83
CA ASN A 15 -1.95 -16.60 0.73
C ASN A 15 -1.50 -15.37 -0.06
N GLN A 16 -2.01 -14.16 0.26
CA GLN A 16 -1.60 -12.90 -0.36
C GLN A 16 -0.80 -11.97 0.57
N THR A 17 -0.64 -12.30 1.85
CA THR A 17 0.25 -11.57 2.76
C THR A 17 1.42 -12.46 3.15
N PHE A 18 2.35 -12.60 2.22
CA PHE A 18 3.57 -13.39 2.41
C PHE A 18 4.36 -12.85 3.61
N SER A 19 4.68 -13.77 4.53
CA SER A 19 5.62 -13.57 5.62
C SER A 19 6.97 -13.10 5.09
N ALA A 20 7.34 -11.86 5.42
CA ALA A 20 8.73 -11.40 5.31
C ALA A 20 9.32 -11.32 6.73
N THR A 21 9.81 -12.46 7.21
CA THR A 21 10.78 -12.50 8.31
C THR A 21 12.08 -11.85 7.81
N ILE A 22 12.36 -10.62 8.23
CA ILE A 22 13.68 -10.02 8.03
C ILE A 22 14.64 -10.67 9.04
N ASN A 23 15.39 -11.66 8.57
CA ASN A 23 16.63 -12.04 9.23
C ASN A 23 17.69 -10.98 8.89
N SER A 24 18.23 -10.35 9.94
CA SER A 24 19.34 -9.42 9.89
C SER A 24 20.55 -10.03 9.18
N VAL A 25 21.03 -9.37 8.12
CA VAL A 25 22.39 -9.56 7.60
C VAL A 25 23.16 -8.28 7.85
N GLN A 26 24.13 -8.37 8.77
CA GLN A 26 25.18 -7.37 8.96
C GLN A 26 26.15 -7.42 7.78
N THR A 27 26.51 -6.27 7.22
CA THR A 27 27.82 -6.11 6.55
C THR A 27 28.43 -4.77 6.94
N ASN A 28 29.60 -4.88 7.57
CA ASN A 28 30.51 -3.80 7.91
C ASN A 28 31.25 -3.26 6.67
N HIS A 29 31.81 -2.07 6.87
CA HIS A 29 32.98 -1.43 6.21
C HIS A 29 32.73 -0.30 5.18
N PRO A 30 33.67 0.67 5.11
CA PRO A 30 33.39 2.10 5.01
C PRO A 30 33.95 2.67 3.68
N PHE A 31 33.48 3.82 3.21
CA PHE A 31 34.28 4.56 2.23
C PHE A 31 34.10 6.06 2.38
N GLU A 32 35.25 6.72 2.51
CA GLU A 32 35.45 8.15 2.74
C GLU A 32 34.93 9.02 1.60
N LEU A 33 34.40 10.19 1.96
CA LEU A 33 34.28 11.34 1.08
C LEU A 33 35.62 12.08 1.02
N ASP A 34 36.14 12.37 -0.19
CA ASP A 34 36.58 13.74 -0.47
C ASP A 34 36.69 14.09 -1.98
N LYS A 35 36.13 15.27 -2.29
CA LYS A 35 36.50 16.31 -3.28
C LYS A 35 36.69 15.97 -4.77
N ALA A 36 35.80 16.53 -5.60
CA ALA A 36 36.02 17.82 -6.28
C ALA A 36 34.80 18.24 -7.13
N LEU A 37 34.33 19.48 -6.98
CA LEU A 37 33.28 20.10 -7.81
C LEU A 37 33.91 20.91 -8.95
N PRO A 38 33.47 20.74 -10.21
CA PRO A 38 33.55 21.78 -11.25
C PRO A 38 32.14 22.23 -11.71
N PRO A 39 32.04 23.29 -12.54
CA PRO A 39 31.18 24.44 -12.27
C PRO A 39 29.74 24.29 -12.75
N LYS A 40 28.85 25.11 -12.15
CA LYS A 40 27.43 25.25 -12.49
C LYS A 40 27.23 25.52 -13.99
N MET A 41 26.61 24.56 -14.69
CA MET A 41 25.88 24.83 -15.93
C MET A 41 24.39 24.95 -15.61
N THR A 42 23.90 26.18 -15.62
CA THR A 42 22.48 26.51 -15.72
C THR A 42 21.98 26.16 -17.13
N THR A 43 21.31 25.03 -17.28
CA THR A 43 20.39 24.77 -18.40
C THR A 43 19.25 23.90 -17.93
N THR A 44 18.04 24.37 -18.18
CA THR A 44 16.74 23.74 -17.90
C THR A 44 16.69 22.26 -18.32
N LEU A 45 16.68 21.36 -17.33
CA LEU A 45 16.52 19.93 -17.53
C LEU A 45 15.04 19.61 -17.74
N SER A 46 14.63 19.50 -19.00
CA SER A 46 13.56 18.58 -19.37
C SER A 46 14.24 17.26 -19.74
N ASP A 47 14.10 16.28 -18.85
CA ASP A 47 14.68 14.96 -18.98
C ASP A 47 13.99 14.19 -20.11
N ASN A 48 14.53 14.31 -21.32
CA ASN A 48 14.21 13.41 -22.42
C ASN A 48 15.48 12.78 -22.99
N THR A 49 15.32 11.59 -23.54
CA THR A 49 16.41 10.76 -24.10
C THR A 49 17.07 11.37 -25.33
N ALA A 50 16.46 12.42 -25.93
CA ALA A 50 17.02 13.13 -27.07
C ALA A 50 18.25 13.97 -26.70
N ASN A 51 18.31 14.50 -25.48
CA ASN A 51 19.45 15.29 -24.98
C ASN A 51 20.70 14.43 -24.77
N LEU A 52 20.52 13.23 -24.21
CA LEU A 52 21.62 12.27 -24.00
C LEU A 52 22.20 11.78 -25.34
N ARG A 53 21.36 11.49 -26.33
CA ARG A 53 21.81 11.05 -27.66
C ARG A 53 22.68 12.11 -28.34
N SER A 54 22.25 13.37 -28.31
CA SER A 54 23.00 14.48 -28.89
C SER A 54 24.34 14.72 -28.18
N HIS A 55 24.36 14.59 -26.85
CA HIS A 55 25.59 14.69 -26.05
C HIS A 55 26.59 13.56 -26.37
N LEU A 56 26.13 12.31 -26.51
CA LEU A 56 26.98 11.18 -26.88
C LEU A 56 27.57 11.32 -28.29
N LEU A 57 26.82 11.89 -29.23
CA LEU A 57 27.30 12.18 -30.59
C LEU A 57 28.38 13.27 -30.59
N PHE A 58 28.22 14.31 -29.76
CA PHE A 58 29.22 15.36 -29.61
C PHE A 58 30.57 14.82 -29.11
N HIS A 59 30.55 13.84 -28.20
CA HIS A 59 31.76 13.17 -27.71
C HIS A 59 32.24 12.01 -28.60
N GLY A 60 31.70 11.85 -29.81
CA GLY A 60 32.12 10.83 -30.78
C GLY A 60 31.75 9.39 -30.38
N MET A 61 30.93 9.20 -29.35
CA MET A 61 30.54 7.90 -28.81
C MET A 61 29.36 7.28 -29.57
N LYS A 62 29.50 7.14 -30.90
CA LYS A 62 28.43 6.69 -31.80
C LYS A 62 27.86 5.31 -31.42
N ALA A 63 28.71 4.34 -31.08
CA ALA A 63 28.27 2.99 -30.72
C ALA A 63 27.27 2.97 -29.55
N TYR A 64 27.38 3.90 -28.60
CA TYR A 64 26.44 4.01 -27.48
C TYR A 64 25.16 4.77 -27.85
N ALA A 65 25.25 5.74 -28.76
CA ALA A 65 24.11 6.53 -29.22
C ALA A 65 23.10 5.73 -30.08
N PHE A 66 23.52 4.62 -30.69
CA PHE A 66 22.72 3.81 -31.62
C PHE A 66 22.53 2.35 -31.18
N LYS A 67 23.07 1.95 -30.02
CA LYS A 67 23.06 0.56 -29.53
C LYS A 67 21.66 -0.08 -29.46
N SER A 68 20.62 0.73 -29.24
CA SER A 68 19.23 0.26 -29.21
C SER A 68 18.60 0.01 -30.59
N GLN A 69 19.30 0.36 -31.68
CA GLN A 69 18.81 0.22 -33.06
C GLN A 69 19.56 -0.86 -33.85
N GLU A 70 20.69 -1.37 -33.35
CA GLU A 70 21.54 -2.33 -34.07
C GLU A 70 21.12 -3.81 -33.89
N ASP A 71 20.18 -4.13 -33.00
CA ASP A 71 19.66 -5.50 -32.80
C ASP A 71 18.55 -5.91 -33.81
N GLN A 72 18.62 -5.46 -35.06
CA GLN A 72 17.78 -6.02 -36.14
C GLN A 72 18.48 -7.19 -36.84
N GLY A 73 18.58 -8.30 -36.10
CA GLY A 73 18.84 -9.61 -36.69
C GLY A 73 17.65 -10.05 -37.57
N ASN A 74 17.98 -10.51 -38.77
CA ASN A 74 17.10 -11.03 -39.82
C ASN A 74 15.90 -11.85 -39.28
N PRO A 75 14.62 -11.52 -39.58
CA PRO A 75 13.49 -12.30 -39.09
C PRO A 75 13.39 -13.60 -39.90
N GLN A 76 13.88 -14.71 -39.34
CA GLN A 76 13.40 -16.02 -39.74
C GLN A 76 11.89 -16.05 -39.50
N LYS A 77 11.11 -16.13 -40.59
CA LYS A 77 9.67 -16.41 -40.54
C LYS A 77 9.47 -17.84 -40.05
N TYR A 78 9.50 -18.01 -38.74
CA TYR A 78 8.86 -19.15 -38.11
C TYR A 78 7.35 -18.92 -38.21
N ASN A 79 6.64 -19.75 -38.97
CA ASN A 79 5.19 -19.86 -38.89
C ASN A 79 4.84 -20.50 -37.53
N ILE A 80 4.93 -19.69 -36.48
CA ILE A 80 4.32 -20.02 -35.20
C ILE A 80 2.83 -19.89 -35.44
N PRO A 81 2.01 -20.94 -35.21
CA PRO A 81 0.57 -20.79 -35.25
C PRO A 81 0.20 -19.75 -34.20
N VAL A 82 -0.14 -18.54 -34.67
CA VAL A 82 -0.62 -17.44 -33.86
C VAL A 82 -1.95 -17.88 -33.27
N THR A 83 -1.88 -18.51 -32.10
CA THR A 83 -3.07 -18.94 -31.38
C THR A 83 -3.56 -17.69 -30.69
N SER A 84 -4.64 -17.11 -31.22
CA SER A 84 -5.19 -15.89 -30.65
C SER A 84 -5.48 -16.08 -29.17
N LEU A 85 -5.06 -15.14 -28.32
CA LEU A 85 -5.24 -15.18 -26.88
C LEU A 85 -6.74 -15.26 -26.61
N SER A 86 -7.17 -16.40 -26.07
CA SER A 86 -8.58 -16.61 -25.76
C SER A 86 -9.05 -15.55 -24.77
N GLN A 87 -10.31 -15.13 -24.90
CA GLN A 87 -10.90 -14.16 -23.96
C GLN A 87 -10.82 -14.66 -22.50
N GLN A 88 -10.98 -15.96 -22.31
CA GLN A 88 -10.84 -16.60 -21.00
C GLN A 88 -9.42 -16.43 -20.45
N ARG A 89 -8.40 -16.73 -21.25
CA ARG A 89 -7.01 -16.59 -20.81
C ARG A 89 -6.64 -15.13 -20.54
N LYS A 90 -7.15 -14.20 -21.34
CA LYS A 90 -6.97 -12.76 -21.08
C LYS A 90 -7.53 -12.38 -19.71
N ARG A 91 -8.75 -12.84 -19.37
CA ARG A 91 -9.37 -12.55 -18.07
C ARG A 91 -8.55 -13.08 -16.91
N GLU A 92 -8.00 -14.30 -17.02
CA GLU A 92 -7.12 -14.87 -16.00
C GLU A 92 -5.87 -14.03 -15.77
N ILE A 93 -5.25 -13.52 -16.86
CA ILE A 93 -4.07 -12.65 -16.76
C ILE A 93 -4.47 -11.29 -16.17
N ASP A 94 -5.59 -10.72 -16.60
CA ASP A 94 -6.10 -9.46 -16.07
C ASP A 94 -6.44 -9.57 -14.57
N GLU A 95 -6.87 -10.75 -14.10
CA GLU A 95 -7.12 -11.04 -12.69
C GLU A 95 -5.80 -11.15 -11.92
N ALA A 96 -4.83 -11.93 -12.41
CA ALA A 96 -3.51 -12.02 -11.79
C ALA A 96 -2.82 -10.64 -11.67
N LEU A 97 -2.97 -9.79 -12.69
CA LEU A 97 -2.47 -8.41 -12.68
C LEU A 97 -3.17 -7.57 -11.60
N LEU A 98 -4.50 -7.70 -11.45
CA LEU A 98 -5.27 -7.02 -10.41
C LEU A 98 -4.78 -7.44 -9.01
N GLN A 99 -4.51 -8.74 -8.81
CA GLN A 99 -3.97 -9.26 -7.56
C GLN A 99 -2.56 -8.75 -7.26
N CYS A 100 -1.71 -8.53 -8.27
CA CYS A 100 -0.43 -7.84 -8.06
C CYS A 100 -0.62 -6.40 -7.57
N ILE A 101 -1.63 -5.68 -8.06
CA ILE A 101 -1.92 -4.32 -7.60
C ILE A 101 -2.38 -4.34 -6.14
N ILE A 102 -3.36 -5.19 -5.82
CA ILE A 102 -3.99 -5.23 -4.50
C ILE A 102 -3.03 -5.83 -3.47
N GLY A 103 -2.52 -7.04 -3.73
CA GLY A 103 -1.72 -7.81 -2.77
C GLY A 103 -0.33 -7.23 -2.53
N ALA A 104 0.30 -6.65 -3.55
CA ALA A 104 1.64 -6.04 -3.41
C ALA A 104 1.63 -4.51 -3.35
N GLY A 105 0.45 -3.87 -3.34
CA GLY A 105 0.31 -2.41 -3.25
C GLY A 105 0.95 -1.64 -4.42
N LEU A 106 0.97 -2.24 -5.61
CA LEU A 106 1.66 -1.68 -6.77
C LEU A 106 0.84 -0.56 -7.44
N PRO A 107 1.46 0.52 -7.92
CA PRO A 107 0.72 1.61 -8.56
C PRO A 107 0.16 1.17 -9.92
N TYR A 108 -1.01 1.69 -10.29
CA TYR A 108 -1.61 1.46 -11.63
C TYR A 108 -0.65 1.74 -12.78
N SER A 109 0.19 2.77 -12.62
CA SER A 109 1.16 3.20 -13.63
C SER A 109 2.22 2.15 -13.94
N MET A 110 2.48 1.20 -13.02
CA MET A 110 3.46 0.14 -13.24
C MET A 110 3.15 -0.67 -14.48
N PHE A 111 1.88 -1.03 -14.70
CA PHE A 111 1.47 -1.84 -15.85
C PHE A 111 1.35 -1.03 -17.16
N ASN A 112 1.48 0.28 -17.08
CA ASN A 112 1.59 1.18 -18.23
C ASN A 112 3.06 1.51 -18.56
N HIS A 113 4.02 1.09 -17.73
CA HIS A 113 5.43 1.37 -17.95
C HIS A 113 5.97 0.55 -19.14
N SER A 114 6.70 1.20 -20.06
CA SER A 114 7.15 0.59 -21.32
C SER A 114 7.97 -0.69 -21.11
N SER A 115 8.86 -0.72 -20.13
CA SER A 115 9.65 -1.92 -19.79
C SER A 115 8.78 -3.07 -19.26
N VAL A 116 7.72 -2.77 -18.50
CA VAL A 116 6.79 -3.79 -17.97
C VAL A 116 5.92 -4.32 -19.10
N ILE A 117 5.44 -3.44 -19.99
CA ILE A 117 4.72 -3.85 -21.20
C ILE A 117 5.60 -4.73 -22.07
N HIS A 118 6.86 -4.37 -22.28
CA HIS A 118 7.82 -5.19 -23.03
C HIS A 118 7.99 -6.58 -22.39
N PHE A 119 8.20 -6.64 -21.08
CA PHE A 119 8.27 -7.89 -20.33
C PHE A 119 7.01 -8.76 -20.52
N LEU A 120 5.82 -8.17 -20.40
CA LEU A 120 4.55 -8.87 -20.62
C LEU A 120 4.40 -9.35 -22.07
N LYS A 121 4.89 -8.59 -23.06
CA LYS A 121 4.90 -8.98 -24.47
C LYS A 121 5.89 -10.10 -24.77
N VAL A 122 7.01 -10.17 -24.07
CA VAL A 122 7.94 -11.30 -24.19
C VAL A 122 7.31 -12.59 -23.65
N LEU A 123 6.59 -12.49 -22.52
CA LEU A 123 5.90 -13.65 -21.93
C LEU A 123 4.65 -14.06 -22.71
N ILE A 124 3.84 -13.08 -23.13
CA ILE A 124 2.52 -13.26 -23.76
C ILE A 124 2.37 -12.20 -24.87
N PRO A 125 2.86 -12.48 -26.10
CA PRO A 125 2.95 -11.49 -27.18
C PRO A 125 1.66 -10.76 -27.53
N GLU A 126 0.53 -11.45 -27.45
CA GLU A 126 -0.77 -10.89 -27.78
C GLU A 126 -1.47 -10.18 -26.63
N TYR A 127 -0.93 -10.28 -25.41
CA TYR A 127 -1.54 -9.66 -24.25
C TYR A 127 -1.29 -8.16 -24.22
N THR A 128 -2.35 -7.39 -23.96
CA THR A 128 -2.26 -5.96 -23.68
C THR A 128 -2.96 -5.72 -22.34
N PRO A 129 -2.26 -5.15 -21.34
CA PRO A 129 -2.86 -4.82 -20.06
C PRO A 129 -4.09 -3.92 -20.20
N PRO A 130 -5.09 -4.05 -19.30
CA PRO A 130 -6.17 -3.08 -19.22
C PRO A 130 -5.64 -1.69 -18.87
N ASP A 131 -6.33 -0.66 -19.33
CA ASP A 131 -5.98 0.71 -18.96
C ASP A 131 -6.26 1.00 -17.47
N ARG A 132 -5.75 2.15 -17.00
CA ARG A 132 -5.94 2.60 -15.62
C ARG A 132 -7.41 2.70 -15.22
N HIS A 133 -8.29 3.14 -16.12
CA HIS A 133 -9.71 3.31 -15.82
C HIS A 133 -10.35 1.95 -15.53
N THR A 134 -10.09 0.97 -16.41
CA THR A 134 -10.58 -0.41 -16.29
C THR A 134 -10.07 -1.06 -15.01
N LEU A 135 -8.77 -0.91 -14.68
CA LEU A 135 -8.21 -1.42 -13.43
C LEU A 135 -8.87 -0.76 -12.21
N SER A 136 -9.00 0.57 -12.21
CA SER A 136 -9.62 1.30 -11.10
C SER A 136 -11.07 0.87 -10.88
N SER A 137 -11.87 0.73 -11.93
CA SER A 137 -13.26 0.25 -11.80
C SER A 137 -13.33 -1.16 -11.24
N ARG A 138 -12.41 -2.05 -11.64
CA ARG A 138 -12.34 -3.41 -11.09
C ARG A 138 -11.95 -3.43 -9.62
N ILE A 139 -10.96 -2.64 -9.20
CA ILE A 139 -10.58 -2.54 -7.78
C ILE A 139 -11.74 -2.02 -6.93
N ILE A 140 -12.52 -1.06 -7.43
CA ILE A 140 -13.71 -0.58 -6.71
C ILE A 140 -14.74 -1.71 -6.54
N ASN A 141 -14.94 -2.54 -7.57
CA ASN A 141 -15.82 -3.71 -7.47
C ASN A 141 -15.29 -4.74 -6.47
N GLU A 142 -13.99 -5.04 -6.48
CA GLU A 142 -13.35 -5.92 -5.50
C GLU A 142 -13.51 -5.37 -4.08
N TYR A 143 -13.37 -4.06 -3.89
CA TYR A 143 -13.62 -3.40 -2.60
C TYR A 143 -15.08 -3.58 -2.17
N HIS A 144 -16.06 -3.39 -3.05
CA HIS A 144 -17.47 -3.59 -2.71
C HIS A 144 -17.76 -5.05 -2.33
N GLN A 145 -17.16 -6.01 -3.05
CA GLN A 145 -17.28 -7.42 -2.73
C GLN A 145 -16.66 -7.73 -1.36
N TYR A 146 -15.43 -7.26 -1.12
CA TYR A 146 -14.74 -7.39 0.17
C TYR A 146 -15.58 -6.85 1.33
N ILE A 147 -16.18 -5.66 1.18
CA ILE A 147 -17.07 -5.08 2.19
C ILE A 147 -18.34 -5.93 2.39
N SER A 148 -18.92 -6.46 1.32
CA SER A 148 -20.07 -7.36 1.39
C SER A 148 -19.75 -8.62 2.17
N ASP A 149 -18.59 -9.22 1.90
CA ASP A 149 -18.12 -10.43 2.56
C ASP A 149 -17.86 -10.16 4.05
N LEU A 150 -17.19 -9.05 4.38
CA LEU A 150 -17.00 -8.62 5.77
C LEU A 150 -18.33 -8.43 6.51
N LYS A 151 -19.33 -7.80 5.89
CA LYS A 151 -20.65 -7.63 6.50
C LYS A 151 -21.34 -8.96 6.82
N SER A 152 -21.11 -9.99 6.00
CA SER A 152 -21.66 -11.32 6.25
C SER A 152 -20.96 -12.07 7.37
N VAL A 153 -19.65 -11.86 7.53
CA VAL A 153 -18.81 -12.64 8.46
C VAL A 153 -18.69 -11.97 9.83
N LEU A 154 -18.43 -10.67 9.89
CA LEU A 154 -18.09 -9.96 11.12
C LEU A 154 -19.13 -10.06 12.26
N PRO A 155 -20.46 -10.13 12.01
CA PRO A 155 -21.45 -10.35 13.08
C PRO A 155 -21.24 -11.65 13.89
N HIS A 156 -20.56 -12.63 13.28
CA HIS A 156 -20.31 -13.96 13.84
C HIS A 156 -18.88 -14.13 14.40
N VAL A 157 -18.01 -13.13 14.20
CA VAL A 157 -16.61 -13.17 14.64
C VAL A 157 -16.48 -12.65 16.05
N ARG A 158 -15.82 -13.42 16.93
CA ARG A 158 -15.56 -13.05 18.32
C ARG A 158 -14.25 -13.70 18.80
N PRO A 159 -13.42 -13.01 19.60
CA PRO A 159 -13.48 -11.58 19.96
C PRO A 159 -12.96 -10.68 18.81
N ILE A 160 -13.34 -9.40 18.85
CA ILE A 160 -12.89 -8.38 17.89
C ILE A 160 -12.14 -7.28 18.64
N ALA A 161 -10.94 -6.96 18.20
CA ALA A 161 -10.20 -5.76 18.61
C ALA A 161 -10.00 -4.83 17.40
N PHE A 162 -9.80 -3.55 17.65
CA PHE A 162 -9.52 -2.56 16.63
C PHE A 162 -8.15 -1.92 16.83
N ALA A 163 -7.58 -1.44 15.74
CA ALA A 163 -6.51 -0.47 15.77
C ALA A 163 -6.85 0.66 14.80
N SER A 164 -6.53 1.89 15.17
CA SER A 164 -6.69 3.03 14.29
C SER A 164 -5.47 3.93 14.34
N ASP A 165 -5.09 4.43 13.18
CA ASP A 165 -4.02 5.40 12.99
C ASP A 165 -4.56 6.62 12.26
N ILE A 166 -4.15 7.80 12.72
CA ILE A 166 -4.49 9.09 12.11
C ILE A 166 -3.23 9.82 11.72
N TRP A 167 -3.21 10.27 10.47
CA TRP A 167 -2.13 11.10 9.94
C TRP A 167 -2.66 12.20 9.05
N LYS A 168 -1.75 13.07 8.58
CA LYS A 168 -2.05 14.10 7.59
C LYS A 168 -1.44 13.75 6.25
N ASP A 169 -2.17 13.98 5.17
CA ASP A 169 -1.61 13.94 3.83
C ASP A 169 -0.67 15.14 3.58
N VAL A 170 -0.04 15.16 2.39
CA VAL A 170 0.82 16.26 1.94
C VAL A 170 0.10 17.60 1.81
N SER A 171 -1.23 17.58 1.74
CA SER A 171 -2.10 18.77 1.66
C SER A 171 -2.71 19.13 3.03
N ALA A 172 -2.20 18.51 4.11
CA ALA A 172 -2.64 18.69 5.49
C ALA A 172 -4.09 18.24 5.80
N HIS A 173 -4.71 17.42 4.96
CA HIS A 173 -5.98 16.77 5.26
C HIS A 173 -5.77 15.61 6.23
N HIS A 174 -6.67 15.47 7.20
CA HIS A 174 -6.62 14.36 8.14
C HIS A 174 -7.16 13.09 7.49
N MET A 175 -6.43 11.99 7.68
CA MET A 175 -6.78 10.67 7.20
C MET A 175 -6.84 9.72 8.39
N ILE A 176 -7.80 8.81 8.38
CA ILE A 176 -7.91 7.76 9.38
C ILE A 176 -8.02 6.40 8.71
N GLN A 177 -7.36 5.42 9.28
CA GLN A 177 -7.51 4.02 8.93
C GLN A 177 -8.02 3.25 10.14
N LEU A 178 -8.95 2.34 9.91
CA LEU A 178 -9.47 1.44 10.94
C LEU A 178 -9.22 -0.01 10.52
N SER A 179 -8.44 -0.72 11.33
CA SER A 179 -8.16 -2.13 11.20
C SER A 179 -8.89 -2.93 12.28
N LEU A 180 -9.37 -4.11 11.89
CA LEU A 180 -9.94 -5.11 12.77
C LEU A 180 -8.93 -6.23 12.98
N HIS A 181 -8.86 -6.72 14.21
CA HIS A 181 -8.01 -7.82 14.63
C HIS A 181 -8.83 -8.89 15.34
N THR A 182 -8.61 -10.14 14.97
CA THR A 182 -9.29 -11.31 15.56
C THR A 182 -8.41 -12.56 15.43
N PHE A 183 -8.94 -13.70 15.84
CA PHE A 183 -8.32 -15.00 15.64
C PHE A 183 -9.27 -15.94 14.90
N THR A 184 -8.72 -16.81 14.06
CA THR A 184 -9.48 -17.93 13.49
C THR A 184 -9.81 -18.96 14.56
N MET A 185 -10.68 -19.93 14.26
CA MET A 185 -10.93 -21.08 15.14
C MET A 185 -9.66 -21.90 15.42
N ASN A 186 -8.66 -21.82 14.54
CA ASN A 186 -7.36 -22.47 14.69
C ASN A 186 -6.34 -21.59 15.44
N PHE A 187 -6.78 -20.48 16.07
CA PHE A 187 -5.94 -19.51 16.76
C PHE A 187 -4.91 -18.79 15.87
N GLU A 188 -5.18 -18.68 14.57
CA GLU A 188 -4.34 -17.88 13.68
C GLU A 188 -4.77 -16.42 13.77
N PHE A 189 -3.79 -15.52 13.90
CA PHE A 189 -4.04 -14.09 13.97
C PHE A 189 -4.53 -13.56 12.62
N VAL A 190 -5.59 -12.77 12.66
CA VAL A 190 -6.20 -12.12 11.50
C VAL A 190 -6.20 -10.62 11.71
N SER A 191 -5.68 -9.88 10.73
CA SER A 191 -5.63 -8.42 10.70
C SER A 191 -6.18 -7.93 9.38
N LEU A 192 -7.28 -7.18 9.43
CA LEU A 192 -8.03 -6.76 8.24
C LEU A 192 -8.24 -5.24 8.27
N PRO A 193 -7.77 -4.49 7.27
CA PRO A 193 -8.20 -3.11 7.10
C PRO A 193 -9.68 -3.10 6.71
N ILE A 194 -10.53 -2.44 7.49
CA ILE A 194 -11.99 -2.45 7.26
C ILE A 194 -12.53 -1.11 6.79
N SER A 195 -11.83 -0.01 7.11
CA SER A 195 -12.22 1.30 6.65
C SER A 195 -11.04 2.26 6.56
N PHE A 196 -11.23 3.27 5.73
CA PHE A 196 -10.33 4.38 5.51
C PHE A 196 -11.16 5.60 5.17
N HIS A 197 -10.82 6.75 5.75
CA HIS A 197 -11.58 7.97 5.56
C HIS A 197 -10.69 9.21 5.52
N LEU A 198 -11.05 10.15 4.66
CA LEU A 198 -10.42 11.46 4.52
C LEU A 198 -11.36 12.52 5.11
N PHE A 199 -10.90 13.25 6.11
CA PHE A 199 -11.66 14.33 6.72
C PHE A 199 -11.36 15.67 6.03
N HIS A 200 -12.42 16.36 5.63
CA HIS A 200 -12.34 17.69 5.01
C HIS A 200 -12.57 18.86 5.98
N GLU A 201 -13.05 18.58 7.19
CA GLU A 201 -13.52 19.60 8.14
C GLU A 201 -12.62 19.75 9.37
N GLN A 202 -12.76 20.89 10.06
CA GLN A 202 -11.91 21.26 11.20
C GLN A 202 -12.27 20.56 12.52
N LYS A 203 -13.50 20.07 12.70
CA LYS A 203 -13.95 19.45 13.96
C LYS A 203 -13.55 17.97 14.04
N LEU A 204 -12.25 17.72 14.10
CA LEU A 204 -11.69 16.38 13.94
C LEU A 204 -12.22 15.36 14.96
N SER A 205 -12.29 15.71 16.26
CA SER A 205 -12.77 14.76 17.28
C SER A 205 -14.22 14.28 17.05
N SER A 206 -15.16 15.18 16.76
CA SER A 206 -16.55 14.78 16.47
C SER A 206 -16.67 13.98 15.17
N ASN A 207 -15.82 14.28 14.19
CA ASN A 207 -15.81 13.56 12.92
C ASN A 207 -15.26 12.14 13.07
N ILE A 208 -14.22 11.96 13.89
CA ILE A 208 -13.70 10.64 14.26
C ILE A 208 -14.77 9.85 15.03
N GLN A 209 -15.47 10.49 15.95
CA GLN A 209 -16.54 9.84 16.71
C GLN A 209 -17.64 9.34 15.77
N ALA A 210 -18.15 10.21 14.89
CA ALA A 210 -19.16 9.85 13.90
C ALA A 210 -18.66 8.76 12.94
N PHE A 211 -17.39 8.78 12.56
CA PHE A 211 -16.76 7.73 11.78
C PHE A 211 -16.77 6.38 12.51
N PHE A 212 -16.38 6.33 13.79
CA PHE A 212 -16.43 5.09 14.58
C PHE A 212 -17.84 4.56 14.77
N GLU A 213 -18.82 5.45 15.01
CA GLU A 213 -20.24 5.06 15.10
C GLU A 213 -20.74 4.48 13.77
N HIS A 214 -20.44 5.17 12.67
CA HIS A 214 -20.78 4.72 11.33
C HIS A 214 -20.19 3.34 11.02
N GLU A 215 -18.89 3.12 11.27
CA GLU A 215 -18.26 1.82 10.97
C GLU A 215 -18.80 0.70 11.86
N ARG A 216 -19.03 0.96 13.15
CA ARG A 216 -19.69 0.00 14.05
C ARG A 216 -21.06 -0.43 13.50
N ASP A 217 -21.87 0.54 13.11
CA ASP A 217 -23.24 0.30 12.63
C ASP A 217 -23.24 -0.34 11.23
N ARG A 218 -22.34 0.10 10.35
CA ARG A 218 -22.14 -0.44 8.99
C ARG A 218 -21.88 -1.94 9.01
N PHE A 219 -21.15 -2.45 9.99
CA PHE A 219 -20.85 -3.87 10.15
C PHE A 219 -21.73 -4.57 11.20
N SER A 220 -22.77 -3.90 11.72
CA SER A 220 -23.71 -4.45 12.71
C SER A 220 -23.01 -5.08 13.93
N LEU A 221 -21.95 -4.42 14.41
CA LEU A 221 -21.11 -4.94 15.48
C LEU A 221 -21.76 -4.73 16.84
N ASN A 222 -21.83 -5.80 17.62
CA ASN A 222 -22.33 -5.74 18.98
C ASN A 222 -21.23 -5.20 19.92
N THR A 223 -21.51 -4.15 20.67
CA THR A 223 -20.55 -3.51 21.58
C THR A 223 -20.08 -4.42 22.72
N THR A 224 -20.88 -5.43 23.10
CA THR A 224 -20.57 -6.35 24.21
C THR A 224 -19.41 -7.32 23.92
N ILE A 225 -18.97 -7.43 22.66
CA ILE A 225 -17.92 -8.36 22.23
C ILE A 225 -16.64 -7.69 21.76
N LEU A 226 -16.59 -6.37 21.85
CA LEU A 226 -15.43 -5.60 21.43
C LEU A 226 -14.39 -5.63 22.55
N ALA A 227 -13.25 -6.25 22.28
CA ALA A 227 -12.12 -6.30 23.19
C ALA A 227 -11.51 -4.90 23.41
N GLY A 228 -11.67 -4.00 22.44
CA GLY A 228 -11.28 -2.59 22.52
C GLY A 228 -10.63 -2.08 21.25
N ILE A 229 -10.10 -0.86 21.33
CA ILE A 229 -9.41 -0.16 20.25
C ILE A 229 -8.06 0.37 20.70
N THR A 230 -7.03 0.12 19.90
CA THR A 230 -5.71 0.74 20.07
C THR A 230 -5.62 1.98 19.18
N ILE A 231 -5.28 3.14 19.76
CA ILE A 231 -5.19 4.42 19.05
C ILE A 231 -3.92 5.18 19.41
N ASP A 232 -3.50 6.12 18.56
CA ASP A 232 -2.45 7.08 18.91
C ASP A 232 -2.86 7.98 20.11
N ASN A 233 -1.90 8.70 20.70
CA ASN A 233 -2.16 9.55 21.86
C ASN A 233 -2.63 10.97 21.51
N GLY A 234 -3.02 11.20 20.26
CA GLY A 234 -3.56 12.45 19.76
C GLY A 234 -4.82 12.88 20.52
N PRO A 235 -4.96 14.17 20.86
CA PRO A 235 -6.08 14.64 21.69
C PRO A 235 -7.44 14.37 21.05
N ASP A 236 -7.56 14.55 19.73
CA ASP A 236 -8.82 14.41 19.01
C ASP A 236 -9.35 12.97 18.99
N ILE A 237 -8.49 11.99 18.68
CA ILE A 237 -8.87 10.57 18.63
C ILE A 237 -9.13 10.00 20.03
N LYS A 238 -8.37 10.43 21.05
CA LYS A 238 -8.66 10.06 22.44
C LYS A 238 -10.02 10.59 22.90
N SER A 239 -10.31 11.85 22.58
CA SER A 239 -11.61 12.46 22.89
C SER A 239 -12.75 11.70 22.19
N ALA A 240 -12.57 11.33 20.92
CA ALA A 240 -13.55 10.53 20.19
C ALA A 240 -13.73 9.09 20.72
N ALA A 241 -12.64 8.45 21.15
CA ALA A 241 -12.68 7.09 21.69
C ALA A 241 -13.24 7.02 23.13
N SER A 242 -13.25 8.14 23.86
CA SER A 242 -13.73 8.20 25.26
C SER A 242 -15.20 7.78 25.43
N TYR A 243 -15.97 7.80 24.35
CA TYR A 243 -17.36 7.32 24.31
C TYR A 243 -17.48 5.78 24.25
N ASN A 244 -16.37 5.03 24.26
CA ASN A 244 -16.31 3.56 24.22
C ASN A 244 -17.09 2.94 23.05
N ILE A 245 -17.20 3.65 21.92
CA ILE A 245 -17.96 3.22 20.74
C ILE A 245 -17.47 1.87 20.21
N LEU A 246 -16.15 1.66 20.24
CA LEU A 246 -15.47 0.46 19.76
C LEU A 246 -14.85 -0.37 20.91
N GLY A 247 -15.35 -0.20 22.13
CA GLY A 247 -14.85 -0.88 23.34
C GLY A 247 -13.77 -0.08 24.09
N PRO A 248 -13.07 -0.72 25.05
CA PRO A 248 -12.03 -0.08 25.86
C PRO A 248 -10.89 0.50 25.02
N GLN A 249 -10.31 1.61 25.46
CA GLN A 249 -9.23 2.28 24.76
C GLN A 249 -7.85 1.80 25.24
N PHE A 250 -6.95 1.52 24.30
CA PHE A 250 -5.54 1.25 24.54
C PHE A 250 -4.66 2.28 23.81
N ALA A 251 -3.59 2.72 24.46
CA ALA A 251 -2.61 3.61 23.84
C ALA A 251 -1.67 2.81 22.92
N CYS A 252 -1.41 3.33 21.73
CA CYS A 252 -0.45 2.76 20.80
C CYS A 252 0.96 2.80 21.40
N LEU A 253 1.54 1.61 21.66
CA LEU A 253 2.86 1.48 22.25
C LEU A 253 3.95 2.17 21.42
N ALA A 254 3.90 2.05 20.09
CA ALA A 254 4.87 2.69 19.20
C ALA A 254 4.84 4.22 19.34
N HIS A 255 3.63 4.79 19.40
CA HIS A 255 3.47 6.23 19.59
C HIS A 255 3.91 6.67 21.00
N CYS A 256 3.58 5.90 22.05
CA CYS A 256 4.08 6.15 23.41
C CYS A 256 5.62 6.15 23.48
N LEU A 257 6.27 5.19 22.83
CA LEU A 257 7.73 5.10 22.77
C LEU A 257 8.32 6.30 22.03
N ASN A 258 7.74 6.67 20.89
CA ASN A 258 8.17 7.85 20.13
C ASN A 258 8.07 9.14 20.96
N LEU A 259 6.94 9.36 21.65
CA LEU A 259 6.77 10.50 22.55
C LEU A 259 7.81 10.51 23.68
N THR A 260 8.07 9.33 24.27
CA THR A 260 9.07 9.18 25.34
C THR A 260 10.47 9.56 24.85
N ILE A 261 10.87 9.11 23.67
CA ILE A 261 12.16 9.44 23.05
C ILE A 261 12.23 10.94 22.75
N HIS A 262 11.21 11.53 22.12
CA HIS A 262 11.18 12.96 21.85
C HIS A 262 11.27 13.81 23.11
N HIS A 263 10.53 13.46 24.17
CA HIS A 263 10.62 14.13 25.46
C HIS A 263 12.00 13.96 26.10
N GLY A 264 12.62 12.80 26.00
CA GLY A 264 13.97 12.58 26.52
C GLY A 264 15.02 13.42 25.78
N LEU A 265 14.92 13.52 24.45
CA LEU A 265 15.84 14.30 23.62
C LEU A 265 15.70 15.81 23.84
N SER A 266 14.48 16.32 24.04
CA SER A 266 14.26 17.75 24.31
C SER A 266 14.84 18.22 25.66
N LEU A 267 15.06 17.30 26.60
CA LEU A 267 15.79 17.58 27.84
C LEU A 267 17.32 17.66 27.63
N TRP A 268 17.84 17.01 26.58
CA TRP A 268 19.27 16.97 26.27
C TRP A 268 19.74 18.16 25.42
N GLU A 269 18.85 18.69 24.57
CA GLU A 269 19.12 19.94 23.86
C GLU A 269 19.32 21.07 24.90
N LYS A 270 20.56 21.56 25.03
CA LYS A 270 20.85 22.71 25.90
C LYS A 270 19.87 23.82 25.54
N PRO A 271 19.13 24.40 26.50
CA PRO A 271 18.26 25.53 26.20
C PRO A 271 19.12 26.58 25.52
N ASN A 272 18.72 27.00 24.31
CA ASN A 272 19.40 28.06 23.58
C ASN A 272 19.68 29.20 24.55
N SER A 273 20.94 29.37 24.92
CA SER A 273 21.38 30.46 25.77
C SER A 273 21.10 31.74 25.00
N LYS A 274 19.93 32.34 25.25
CA LYS A 274 19.60 33.66 24.74
C LYS A 274 20.71 34.60 25.23
N LYS A 275 21.60 34.98 24.32
CA LYS A 275 22.46 36.15 24.45
C LYS A 275 21.66 37.37 24.03
#